data_AF-K1QXH9-F1
#
_entry.id   AF-K1QXH9-F1
#
_cell.length_a   1.000
_cell.length_b   1.000
_cell.length_c   1.000
_cell.angle_alpha   90.00
_cell.angle_beta   90.00
_cell.angle_gamma   90.00
#
_symmetry.space_group_name_H-M   'P 1'
#
loop_
_entity.id
_entity.type
_entity.pdbx_description
1 polymer ?
#
loop_
_entity_poly.entity_id
_entity_poly.type
_entity_poly.pdbx_seq_one_letter_code
_entity_poly.pdbx_strand_id
1 'polypeptide(L)'
;MAFEKYMKSVRNSDIRTHSGPSMNPESFILSEWTTTIGNDLVAVDRNGLPLDYVISTTSLPELSKSLVMDVVQNVRNATSSYFKHNTYPGCTNPDAPTFTKISNLDDGSCHEPFTYLSFGGVYQECHVQGSLINNDNLCYSLATKKSSNTGIYVSRRI
;
A
#
# COMPACT_ATOMS: atom_id res chain seq x y z
N MET A 1 -10.09 -22.67 -38.11
CA MET A 1 -11.01 -22.84 -36.95
C MET A 1 -10.42 -22.37 -35.61
N ALA A 2 -9.15 -22.64 -35.28
CA ALA A 2 -8.56 -22.20 -34.00
C ALA A 2 -8.41 -20.67 -33.86
N PHE A 3 -7.98 -19.96 -34.92
CA PHE A 3 -7.81 -18.50 -34.89
C PHE A 3 -9.13 -17.74 -34.68
N GLU A 4 -10.19 -18.10 -35.43
CA GLU A 4 -11.50 -17.47 -35.21
C GLU A 4 -12.06 -17.75 -33.81
N LYS A 5 -11.86 -18.96 -33.30
CA LYS A 5 -12.24 -19.30 -31.92
C LYS A 5 -11.48 -18.44 -30.92
N TYR A 6 -10.18 -18.24 -31.13
CA TYR A 6 -9.36 -17.35 -30.33
C TYR A 6 -9.87 -15.91 -30.37
N MET A 7 -10.06 -15.33 -31.56
CA MET A 7 -10.53 -13.94 -31.72
C MET A 7 -11.90 -13.70 -31.06
N LYS A 8 -12.81 -14.67 -31.11
CA LYS A 8 -14.11 -14.60 -30.41
C LYS A 8 -14.00 -14.67 -28.88
N SER A 9 -12.90 -15.23 -28.36
CA SER A 9 -12.64 -15.35 -26.92
C SER A 9 -11.86 -14.17 -26.32
N VAL A 10 -11.21 -13.35 -27.15
CA VAL A 10 -10.47 -12.16 -26.69
C VAL A 10 -11.43 -11.19 -25.99
N ARG A 11 -11.07 -10.77 -24.78
CA ARG A 11 -11.82 -9.77 -23.99
C ARG A 11 -11.12 -8.41 -23.96
N ASN A 12 -9.81 -8.38 -24.11
CA ASN A 12 -8.99 -7.17 -24.17
C ASN A 12 -7.75 -7.42 -25.04
N SER A 13 -7.30 -6.40 -25.78
CA SER A 13 -6.09 -6.45 -26.61
C SER A 13 -5.39 -5.10 -26.56
N ASP A 14 -4.13 -5.07 -26.15
CA ASP A 14 -3.33 -3.87 -25.95
C ASP A 14 -1.90 -4.11 -26.47
N ILE A 15 -1.33 -3.15 -27.19
CA ILE A 15 0.04 -3.22 -27.74
C ILE A 15 0.80 -2.00 -27.21
N ARG A 16 1.93 -2.26 -26.56
CA ARG A 16 2.81 -1.21 -26.01
C ARG A 16 4.21 -1.37 -26.57
N THR A 17 4.77 -0.28 -27.05
CA THR A 17 6.19 -0.18 -27.36
C THR A 17 6.90 0.63 -26.28
N HIS A 18 8.05 0.14 -25.86
CA HIS A 18 8.96 0.83 -24.96
C HIS A 18 10.25 1.05 -25.73
N SER A 19 10.75 2.29 -25.77
CA SER A 19 11.85 2.73 -26.64
C SER A 19 11.46 2.89 -28.11
N GLY A 20 12.32 3.61 -28.84
CA GLY A 20 12.14 3.90 -30.25
C GLY A 20 10.99 4.87 -30.55
N PRO A 21 10.72 5.12 -31.84
CA PRO A 21 9.64 5.98 -32.28
C PRO A 21 8.27 5.36 -32.01
N SER A 22 7.23 6.19 -32.04
CA SER A 22 5.85 5.75 -31.92
C SER A 22 5.51 4.69 -32.98
N MET A 23 4.82 3.64 -32.55
CA MET A 23 4.47 2.49 -33.39
C MET A 23 3.15 2.75 -34.14
N ASN A 24 3.14 2.59 -35.47
CA ASN A 24 1.90 2.47 -36.24
C ASN A 24 1.59 0.98 -36.48
N PRO A 25 0.48 0.42 -35.96
CA PRO A 25 0.11 -0.98 -36.13
C PRO A 25 -0.06 -1.44 -37.59
N GLU A 26 -0.47 -0.54 -38.48
CA GLU A 26 -0.73 -0.90 -39.89
C GLU A 26 0.55 -1.03 -40.72
N SER A 27 1.63 -0.34 -40.29
CA SER A 27 2.89 -0.26 -41.02
C SER A 27 4.09 -0.68 -40.18
N PHE A 28 3.87 -1.47 -39.13
CA PHE A 28 4.94 -1.87 -38.23
C PHE A 28 5.81 -2.97 -38.87
N ILE A 29 7.09 -2.66 -39.06
CA ILE A 29 8.09 -3.62 -39.51
C ILE A 29 9.14 -3.78 -38.40
N LEU A 30 9.20 -4.98 -37.82
CA LEU A 30 10.09 -5.28 -36.69
C LEU A 30 11.55 -4.92 -36.98
N SER A 31 12.05 -5.23 -38.17
CA SER A 31 13.43 -4.93 -38.56
C SER A 31 13.71 -3.43 -38.61
N GLU A 32 12.79 -2.62 -39.12
CA GLU A 32 12.94 -1.16 -39.15
C GLU A 32 12.88 -0.58 -37.74
N TRP A 33 11.94 -1.05 -36.91
CA TRP A 33 11.88 -0.60 -35.53
C TRP A 33 13.19 -0.89 -34.78
N THR A 34 13.79 -2.08 -34.96
CA THR A 34 15.06 -2.43 -34.29
C THR A 34 16.23 -1.53 -34.66
N THR A 35 16.24 -0.91 -35.85
CA THR A 35 17.31 0.04 -36.22
C THR A 35 17.11 1.41 -35.57
N THR A 36 15.88 1.75 -35.16
CA THR A 36 15.55 3.05 -34.56
C THR A 36 15.68 3.11 -33.04
N ILE A 37 15.78 1.96 -32.35
CA ILE A 37 15.83 1.88 -30.87
C ILE A 37 16.97 2.73 -30.28
N GLY A 38 18.13 2.77 -30.95
CA GLY A 38 19.34 3.40 -30.42
C GLY A 38 19.23 4.91 -30.12
N ASN A 39 18.24 5.60 -30.70
CA ASN A 39 18.07 7.04 -30.51
C ASN A 39 17.17 7.39 -29.29
N ASP A 40 16.34 6.45 -28.82
CA ASP A 40 15.30 6.70 -27.81
C ASP A 40 15.31 5.60 -26.74
N LEU A 41 16.48 5.34 -26.15
CA LEU A 41 16.66 4.30 -25.14
C LEU A 41 15.91 4.62 -23.84
N VAL A 42 15.24 3.63 -23.27
CA VAL A 42 14.56 3.72 -21.97
C VAL A 42 15.00 2.58 -21.06
N ALA A 43 14.90 2.79 -19.75
CA ALA A 43 15.13 1.73 -18.78
C ALA A 43 13.98 0.71 -18.83
N VAL A 44 14.27 -0.50 -19.32
CA VAL A 44 13.32 -1.62 -19.37
C VAL A 44 13.34 -2.43 -18.08
N ASP A 45 14.48 -2.44 -17.39
CA ASP A 45 14.67 -3.11 -16.11
C ASP A 45 15.51 -2.24 -15.16
N ARG A 46 15.35 -2.43 -13.85
CA ARG A 46 16.03 -1.67 -12.80
C ARG A 46 16.31 -2.54 -11.58
N ASN A 47 17.48 -2.35 -10.99
CA ASN A 47 17.83 -2.83 -9.66
C ASN A 47 18.27 -1.67 -8.76
N GLY A 48 18.25 -1.87 -7.45
CA GLY A 48 18.61 -0.81 -6.51
C GLY A 48 18.64 -1.28 -5.07
N LEU A 49 18.98 -0.33 -4.20
CA LEU A 49 19.04 -0.51 -2.76
C LEU A 49 17.98 0.39 -2.10
N PRO A 50 17.54 0.07 -0.86
CA PRO A 50 16.64 0.93 -0.10
C PRO A 50 17.19 2.36 0.07
N LEU A 51 16.30 3.34 0.20
CA LEU A 51 16.70 4.76 0.29
C LEU A 51 17.61 5.04 1.48
N ASP A 52 17.43 4.36 2.61
CA ASP A 52 18.28 4.51 3.79
C ASP A 52 19.73 4.05 3.56
N TYR A 53 20.00 3.28 2.50
CA TYR A 53 21.36 2.82 2.17
C TYR A 53 22.31 3.95 1.75
N VAL A 54 21.80 5.02 1.12
CA VAL A 54 22.66 6.14 0.67
C VAL A 54 23.05 7.08 1.82
N ILE A 55 22.45 6.90 2.99
CA ILE A 55 22.68 7.73 4.17
C ILE A 55 23.84 7.13 4.97
N SER A 56 24.94 7.88 5.04
CA SER A 56 26.18 7.42 5.68
C SER A 56 26.98 8.60 6.21
N THR A 57 28.00 8.32 7.03
CA THR A 57 28.94 9.36 7.48
C THR A 57 29.75 9.96 6.35
N THR A 58 29.80 9.30 5.18
CA THR A 58 30.50 9.82 3.99
C THR A 58 29.61 10.76 3.19
N SER A 59 28.31 10.49 3.13
CA SER A 59 27.35 11.37 2.45
C SER A 59 26.89 12.56 3.31
N LEU A 60 27.05 12.48 4.64
CA LEU A 60 26.75 13.56 5.61
C LEU A 60 27.96 13.80 6.54
N PRO A 61 29.09 14.31 6.01
CA PRO A 61 30.35 14.42 6.76
C PRO A 61 30.31 15.43 7.92
N GLU A 62 29.40 16.40 7.89
CA GLU A 62 29.20 17.41 8.93
C GLU A 62 28.45 16.89 10.16
N LEU A 63 27.85 15.70 10.09
CA LEU A 63 27.08 15.11 11.19
C LEU A 63 27.90 14.10 11.99
N SER A 64 27.58 13.99 13.29
CA SER A 64 28.14 12.92 14.11
C SER A 64 27.61 11.56 13.66
N LYS A 65 28.41 10.50 13.87
CA LYS A 65 28.01 9.12 13.54
C LYS A 65 26.67 8.72 14.17
N SER A 66 26.40 9.17 15.41
CA SER A 66 25.14 8.87 16.09
C SER A 66 23.96 9.50 15.37
N LEU A 67 24.07 10.79 15.01
CA LEU A 67 23.01 11.50 14.30
C LEU A 67 22.73 10.88 12.93
N VAL A 68 23.77 10.45 12.21
CA VAL A 68 23.60 9.73 10.94
C VAL A 68 22.81 8.43 11.14
N MET A 69 23.12 7.64 12.17
CA MET A 69 22.37 6.41 12.47
C MET A 69 20.91 6.68 12.84
N ASP A 70 20.64 7.76 13.57
CA ASP A 70 19.27 8.17 13.88
C ASP A 70 18.51 8.55 12.60
N VAL A 71 19.15 9.26 11.67
CA VAL A 71 18.55 9.60 10.37
C VAL A 71 18.25 8.33 9.55
N VAL A 72 19.21 7.39 9.47
CA VAL A 72 19.02 6.09 8.79
C VAL A 72 17.78 5.37 9.35
N GLN A 73 17.67 5.27 10.68
CA GLN A 73 16.57 4.56 11.31
C GLN A 73 15.22 5.25 11.09
N ASN A 74 15.18 6.60 11.15
CA ASN A 74 13.96 7.35 10.89
C ASN A 74 13.49 7.18 9.44
N VAL A 75 14.39 7.24 8.45
CA VAL A 75 14.04 7.02 7.04
C VAL A 75 13.53 5.60 6.83
N ARG A 76 14.24 4.59 7.38
CA ARG A 76 13.80 3.18 7.30
C ARG A 76 12.42 2.97 7.90
N ASN A 77 12.15 3.55 9.07
CA ASN A 77 10.84 3.46 9.74
C ASN A 77 9.74 4.12 8.90
N ALA A 78 10.01 5.29 8.32
CA ALA A 78 9.06 5.99 7.45
C ALA A 78 8.73 5.15 6.20
N THR A 79 9.75 4.57 5.55
CA THR A 79 9.56 3.67 4.40
C THR A 79 8.76 2.43 4.78
N SER A 80 9.06 1.79 5.91
CA SER A 80 8.29 0.64 6.40
C SER A 80 6.82 1.02 6.69
N SER A 81 6.59 2.17 7.31
CA SER A 81 5.24 2.67 7.60
C SER A 81 4.42 2.91 6.32
N TYR A 82 5.04 3.41 5.26
CA TYR A 82 4.39 3.56 3.96
C TYR A 82 3.86 2.23 3.42
N PHE A 83 4.70 1.18 3.38
CA PHE A 83 4.26 -0.13 2.91
C PHE A 83 3.20 -0.74 3.81
N LYS A 84 3.36 -0.62 5.14
CA LYS A 84 2.38 -1.13 6.10
C LYS A 84 0.99 -0.50 5.89
N HIS A 85 0.93 0.80 5.63
CA HIS A 85 -0.34 1.50 5.44
C HIS A 85 -1.01 1.22 4.08
N ASN A 86 -0.22 0.88 3.05
CA ASN A 86 -0.72 0.54 1.72
C ASN A 86 -0.88 -0.98 1.50
N THR A 87 -0.74 -1.77 2.57
CA THR A 87 -1.01 -3.21 2.55
C THR A 87 -2.46 -3.43 2.99
N TYR A 88 -3.22 -4.13 2.15
CA TYR A 88 -4.61 -4.50 2.39
C TYR A 88 -4.68 -6.04 2.47
N PRO A 89 -4.59 -6.63 3.68
CA PRO A 89 -4.72 -8.07 3.85
C PRO A 89 -6.13 -8.55 3.50
N GLY A 90 -6.26 -9.76 2.97
CA GLY A 90 -7.53 -10.44 2.73
C GLY A 90 -7.41 -11.52 1.66
N CYS A 91 -8.49 -12.27 1.44
CA CYS A 91 -8.49 -13.34 0.44
C CYS A 91 -8.28 -12.81 -0.99
N THR A 92 -7.21 -13.27 -1.64
CA THR A 92 -6.84 -12.88 -3.02
C THR A 92 -7.26 -13.90 -4.09
N ASN A 93 -7.85 -15.04 -3.71
CA ASN A 93 -8.31 -16.05 -4.66
C ASN A 93 -9.67 -15.64 -5.27
N PRO A 94 -9.76 -15.37 -6.59
CA PRO A 94 -11.01 -14.91 -7.22
C PRO A 94 -12.14 -15.94 -7.21
N ASP A 95 -11.83 -17.23 -7.02
CA ASP A 95 -12.84 -18.29 -6.95
C ASP A 95 -13.38 -18.53 -5.53
N ALA A 96 -12.80 -17.87 -4.51
CA ALA A 96 -13.20 -18.03 -3.13
C ALA A 96 -14.43 -17.14 -2.78
N PRO A 97 -15.38 -17.62 -1.95
CA PRO A 97 -16.53 -16.82 -1.53
C PRO A 97 -16.18 -15.54 -0.76
N THR A 98 -15.03 -15.52 -0.09
CA THR A 98 -14.51 -14.39 0.70
C THR A 98 -13.58 -13.47 -0.10
N PHE A 99 -13.49 -13.65 -1.43
CA PHE A 99 -12.63 -12.85 -2.29
C PHE A 99 -12.89 -11.34 -2.16
N THR A 100 -11.82 -10.57 -2.04
CA THR A 100 -11.85 -9.12 -1.98
C THR A 100 -10.93 -8.53 -3.04
N LYS A 101 -11.50 -7.68 -3.91
CA LYS A 101 -10.76 -7.03 -5.00
C LYS A 101 -9.75 -5.97 -4.53
N ILE A 102 -9.87 -5.50 -3.29
CA ILE A 102 -8.96 -4.49 -2.73
C ILE A 102 -7.73 -5.10 -2.07
N SER A 103 -7.76 -6.41 -1.80
CA SER A 103 -6.68 -7.07 -1.08
C SER A 103 -5.48 -7.31 -1.98
N ASN A 104 -4.30 -6.92 -1.50
CA ASN A 104 -3.03 -7.07 -2.20
C ASN A 104 -2.04 -8.00 -1.47
N LEU A 105 -2.46 -8.54 -0.32
CA LEU A 105 -1.71 -9.52 0.46
C LEU A 105 -2.68 -10.61 0.93
N ASP A 106 -2.41 -11.87 0.57
CA ASP A 106 -3.18 -13.01 1.06
C ASP A 106 -2.95 -13.18 2.56
N ASP A 107 -4.03 -13.24 3.33
CA ASP A 107 -4.02 -13.43 4.78
C ASP A 107 -4.50 -14.83 5.20
N GLY A 108 -4.80 -15.71 4.24
CA GLY A 108 -5.29 -17.07 4.49
C GLY A 108 -6.79 -17.18 4.75
N SER A 109 -7.55 -16.08 4.72
CA SER A 109 -8.99 -16.06 4.99
C SER A 109 -9.87 -16.71 3.90
N CYS A 110 -9.29 -17.17 2.79
CA CYS A 110 -10.04 -17.79 1.70
C CYS A 110 -10.79 -19.08 2.08
N HIS A 111 -10.38 -19.73 3.17
CA HIS A 111 -10.93 -21.02 3.62
C HIS A 111 -11.52 -20.97 5.04
N GLU A 112 -11.56 -19.79 5.65
CA GLU A 112 -12.07 -19.61 7.01
C GLU A 112 -13.61 -19.69 7.05
N PRO A 113 -14.19 -20.39 8.03
CA PRO A 113 -15.63 -20.46 8.20
C PRO A 113 -16.20 -19.15 8.76
N PHE A 114 -17.43 -18.81 8.38
CA PHE A 114 -18.13 -17.66 8.93
C PHE A 114 -18.64 -17.93 10.35
N THR A 115 -18.30 -17.03 11.29
CA THR A 115 -18.86 -17.04 12.65
C THR A 115 -19.64 -15.74 12.92
N TYR A 116 -20.87 -15.86 13.39
CA TYR A 116 -21.69 -14.71 13.77
C TYR A 116 -21.40 -14.31 15.23
N LEU A 117 -20.84 -13.12 15.43
CA LEU A 117 -20.56 -12.57 16.75
C LEU A 117 -21.35 -11.28 16.96
N SER A 118 -21.98 -11.15 18.13
CA SER A 118 -22.67 -9.93 18.53
C SER A 118 -21.68 -8.91 19.06
N PHE A 119 -21.67 -7.70 18.49
CA PHE A 119 -20.84 -6.60 18.94
C PHE A 119 -21.58 -5.72 19.94
N GLY A 120 -21.07 -5.61 21.18
CA GLY A 120 -21.70 -4.87 22.28
C GLY A 120 -21.52 -3.34 22.23
N GLY A 121 -20.78 -2.83 21.24
CA GLY A 121 -20.46 -1.41 21.10
C GLY A 121 -19.11 -1.01 21.67
N VAL A 122 -18.71 0.23 21.40
CA VAL A 122 -17.48 0.87 21.90
C VAL A 122 -17.82 2.18 22.60
N TYR A 123 -16.95 2.60 23.52
CA TYR A 123 -17.01 3.89 24.18
C TYR A 123 -15.61 4.50 24.22
N GLN A 124 -15.53 5.83 24.35
CA GLN A 124 -14.27 6.56 24.37
C GLN A 124 -14.24 7.51 25.55
N GLU A 125 -13.17 7.43 26.33
CA GLU A 125 -12.87 8.37 27.41
C GLU A 125 -11.89 9.44 26.92
N CYS A 126 -11.96 10.62 27.54
CA CYS A 126 -11.05 11.73 27.26
C CYS A 126 -10.61 12.37 28.56
N HIS A 127 -9.30 12.57 28.69
CA HIS A 127 -8.70 13.24 29.83
C HIS A 127 -7.87 14.42 29.34
N VAL A 128 -8.16 15.61 29.86
CA VAL A 128 -7.37 16.81 29.59
C VAL A 128 -6.04 16.68 30.34
N GLN A 129 -4.92 16.88 29.63
CA GLN A 129 -3.59 17.04 30.22
C GLN A 129 -3.04 18.42 29.88
N GLY A 130 -2.50 19.13 30.88
CA GLY A 130 -1.97 20.49 30.72
C GLY A 130 -3.02 21.61 30.87
N SER A 131 -2.65 22.83 30.48
CA SER A 131 -3.53 24.01 30.55
C SER A 131 -4.45 24.10 29.33
N LEU A 132 -5.69 24.51 29.54
CA LEU A 132 -6.64 24.75 28.45
C LEU A 132 -6.19 25.94 27.61
N ILE A 133 -6.05 25.75 26.30
CA ILE A 133 -5.85 26.85 25.36
C ILE A 133 -7.23 27.51 25.17
N ASN A 134 -7.32 28.83 25.43
CA ASN A 134 -8.56 29.61 25.30
C ASN A 134 -9.77 29.11 26.16
N ASN A 135 -9.54 28.34 27.22
CA ASN A 135 -10.59 27.63 27.99
C ASN A 135 -11.41 26.60 27.18
N ASP A 136 -10.96 26.21 25.98
CA ASP A 136 -11.65 25.22 25.17
C ASP A 136 -11.32 23.81 25.65
N ASN A 137 -12.31 23.13 26.24
CA ASN A 137 -12.18 21.73 26.63
C ASN A 137 -12.55 20.80 25.47
N LEU A 138 -11.51 20.29 24.78
CA LEU A 138 -11.64 19.34 23.68
C LEU A 138 -12.37 18.04 24.06
N CYS A 139 -12.41 17.68 25.35
CA CYS A 139 -13.09 16.46 25.77
C CYS A 139 -14.62 16.52 25.66
N TYR A 140 -15.22 17.71 25.54
CA TYR A 140 -16.67 17.81 25.30
C TYR A 140 -17.10 17.18 23.97
N SER A 141 -16.26 17.28 22.92
CA SER A 141 -16.54 16.71 21.60
C SER A 141 -15.90 15.34 21.37
N LEU A 142 -14.86 14.98 22.14
CA LEU A 142 -14.11 13.74 21.96
C LEU A 142 -14.59 12.58 22.86
N ALA A 143 -15.32 12.85 23.94
CA ALA A 143 -15.88 11.79 24.79
C ALA A 143 -17.17 11.21 24.20
N THR A 144 -17.24 9.89 24.09
CA THR A 144 -18.45 9.19 23.62
C THR A 144 -19.09 8.41 24.76
N LYS A 145 -20.41 8.54 24.92
CA LYS A 145 -21.17 7.88 25.99
C LYS A 145 -21.13 6.37 25.85
N LYS A 146 -21.05 5.68 26.99
CA LYS A 146 -21.19 4.22 27.05
C LYS A 146 -22.59 3.79 26.61
N SER A 147 -22.68 2.81 25.71
CA SER A 147 -23.95 2.25 25.24
C SER A 147 -24.77 1.73 26.42
N SER A 148 -26.03 2.17 26.54
CA SER A 148 -26.96 1.81 27.61
C SER A 148 -27.25 0.30 27.70
N ASN A 149 -26.92 -0.47 26.65
CA ASN A 149 -27.17 -1.91 26.58
C ASN A 149 -26.02 -2.76 27.13
N THR A 150 -24.96 -2.15 27.67
CA THR A 150 -23.81 -2.88 28.24
C THR A 150 -23.92 -2.99 29.76
N GLY A 151 -24.72 -3.97 30.22
CA GLY A 151 -24.69 -4.47 31.60
C GLY A 151 -23.40 -5.22 31.96
N ILE A 152 -22.39 -5.24 31.08
CA ILE A 152 -21.11 -5.93 31.29
C ILE A 152 -19.99 -4.90 31.16
N TYR A 153 -19.30 -4.65 32.27
CA TYR A 153 -18.12 -3.80 32.35
C TYR A 153 -16.90 -4.67 32.04
N VAL A 154 -16.25 -4.45 30.90
CA VAL A 154 -14.91 -5.00 30.65
C VAL A 154 -13.94 -3.84 30.53
N SER A 155 -13.36 -3.44 31.67
CA SER A 155 -12.10 -2.69 31.68
C SER A 155 -10.99 -3.73 31.83
N ARG A 156 -10.44 -4.19 30.70
CA ARG A 156 -9.07 -4.73 30.70
C ARG A 156 -8.20 -3.64 30.09
N ARG A 157 -7.41 -3.00 30.96
CA ARG A 157 -6.26 -2.19 30.57
C ARG A 157 -5.28 -3.15 29.88
N ILE A 158 -5.05 -2.98 28.57
CA ILE A 158 -3.91 -3.61 27.88
C ILE A 158 -2.66 -2.83 28.24
#